data_AF-A0A953YAN6-F1
#
_entry.id   AF-A0A953YAN6-F1
#
_cell.length_a   1.000
_cell.length_b   1.000
_cell.length_c   1.000
_cell.angle_alpha   90.00
_cell.angle_beta   90.00
_cell.angle_gamma   90.00
#
_symmetry.space_group_name_H-M   'P 1'
#
loop_
_entity.id
_entity.type
_entity.pdbx_description
1 polymer ?
#
loop_
_entity_poly.entity_id
_entity_poly.type
_entity_poly.pdbx_seq_one_letter_code
_entity_poly.pdbx_strand_id
1 'polypeptide(L)'
;VAFGCTTCIGNSGPLLEPIAEAIDKGNITVGSVLSGNRNFEGRVHPQVKANYLASPPLVVAYAIAGSLKVNVATDSLGKDQDGNDVYLKDIWPSNAEVQAALREHLTQQMFEERYANVLQGPKEWQAIKVSGGETYQWNSGSTYVQNPPYFEGMTAEPGAVSNIVGARPLAVLGDSITTDHISPAGSIARNGPAGEYLTEHQVRPVDFNSYGARRGNHQVMMRGTFANIRIRNQMAPGTEGGVTKHLPSGEVMSMYDASQRYQAEGVPLVVIGGKEYGTGSSRDWAAKGTYLLGIRAVITESFERIHRSNLVGMGVLPLVFQNGQSRESLKLDGSETFDISGVTELKPRMEMDCTIHRADGSSEQIKLLCRIDTLDEVDYYKNGGILQYVLRNMMKAG
;
A
#
# COMPACT_ATOMS: atom_id res chain seq x y z
N VAL A 1 -18.25 -15.54 5.92
CA VAL A 1 -17.71 -14.51 6.85
C VAL A 1 -16.85 -15.18 7.91
N ALA A 2 -15.91 -14.46 8.53
CA ALA A 2 -14.98 -14.98 9.54
C ALA A 2 -14.64 -13.91 10.59
N PHE A 3 -14.11 -14.31 11.75
CA PHE A 3 -13.61 -13.39 12.78
C PHE A 3 -12.25 -12.82 12.37
N GLY A 4 -12.27 -11.73 11.58
CA GLY A 4 -11.08 -11.04 11.09
C GLY A 4 -11.45 -9.83 10.24
N CYS A 5 -10.44 -9.16 9.66
CA CYS A 5 -10.66 -7.90 8.95
C CYS A 5 -11.63 -8.00 7.76
N THR A 6 -11.63 -9.12 7.02
CA THR A 6 -12.53 -9.41 5.89
C THR A 6 -12.72 -8.20 4.95
N THR A 7 -13.94 -7.70 4.77
CA THR A 7 -14.28 -6.59 3.86
C THR A 7 -13.54 -5.29 4.20
N CYS A 8 -13.23 -5.02 5.48
CA CYS A 8 -12.55 -3.78 5.90
C CYS A 8 -11.14 -3.63 5.29
N ILE A 9 -10.47 -4.75 4.98
CA ILE A 9 -9.16 -4.77 4.33
C ILE A 9 -9.23 -5.08 2.82
N GLY A 10 -10.43 -5.18 2.26
CA GLY A 10 -10.65 -5.54 0.86
C GLY A 10 -10.72 -7.04 0.57
N ASN A 11 -10.70 -7.88 1.61
CA ASN A 11 -10.94 -9.32 1.47
C ASN A 11 -12.45 -9.59 1.46
N SER A 12 -13.15 -8.99 0.49
CA SER A 12 -14.60 -9.05 0.32
C SER A 12 -15.09 -10.30 -0.40
N GLY A 13 -14.20 -11.01 -1.12
CA GLY A 13 -14.57 -12.13 -1.97
C GLY A 13 -15.26 -11.69 -3.27
N PRO A 14 -15.63 -12.63 -4.15
CA PRO A 14 -16.31 -12.30 -5.40
C PRO A 14 -17.77 -11.91 -5.15
N LEU A 15 -18.29 -11.00 -5.99
CA LEU A 15 -19.74 -10.86 -6.18
C LEU A 15 -20.30 -12.10 -6.86
N LEU A 16 -21.61 -12.33 -6.72
CA LEU A 16 -22.31 -13.35 -7.49
C LEU A 16 -22.14 -13.07 -9.00
N GLU A 17 -21.87 -14.12 -9.78
CA GLU A 17 -21.53 -14.01 -11.20
C GLU A 17 -22.56 -13.20 -12.02
N PRO A 18 -23.90 -13.40 -11.86
CA PRO A 18 -24.87 -12.57 -12.57
C PRO A 18 -24.79 -11.08 -12.23
N ILE A 19 -24.41 -10.72 -11.00
CA ILE A 19 -24.26 -9.34 -10.55
C ILE A 19 -22.97 -8.75 -11.15
N ALA A 20 -21.86 -9.49 -11.07
CA ALA A 20 -20.57 -9.09 -11.62
C ALA A 20 -20.68 -8.83 -13.13
N GLU A 21 -21.31 -9.74 -13.88
CA GLU A 21 -21.51 -9.58 -15.31
C GLU A 21 -22.40 -8.37 -15.65
N ALA A 22 -23.46 -8.13 -14.88
CA ALA A 22 -24.35 -6.99 -15.12
C ALA A 22 -23.62 -5.65 -14.91
N ILE A 23 -22.76 -5.57 -13.89
CA ILE A 23 -21.94 -4.38 -13.62
C ILE A 23 -21.00 -4.12 -14.80
N ASP A 24 -20.28 -5.14 -15.24
CA ASP A 24 -19.24 -4.99 -16.28
C ASP A 24 -19.87 -4.72 -17.66
N LYS A 25 -20.87 -5.51 -18.08
CA LYS A 25 -21.55 -5.33 -19.37
C LYS A 25 -22.30 -4.01 -19.46
N GLY A 26 -22.91 -3.59 -18.35
CA GLY A 26 -23.68 -2.36 -18.28
C GLY A 26 -22.85 -1.11 -17.98
N ASN A 27 -21.55 -1.24 -17.71
CA ASN A 27 -20.67 -0.18 -17.18
C ASN A 27 -21.34 0.60 -16.03
N ILE A 28 -21.96 -0.14 -15.10
CA ILE A 28 -22.79 0.44 -14.04
C ILE A 28 -21.91 0.89 -12.88
N THR A 29 -22.10 2.13 -12.43
CA THR A 29 -21.50 2.58 -11.17
C THR A 29 -22.31 2.04 -9.99
N VAL A 30 -21.78 1.01 -9.33
CA VAL A 30 -22.34 0.47 -8.07
C VAL A 30 -21.60 1.02 -6.86
N GLY A 31 -22.31 1.06 -5.73
CA GLY A 31 -21.74 1.48 -4.45
C GLY A 31 -21.84 0.41 -3.37
N SER A 32 -20.90 0.45 -2.41
CA SER A 32 -20.95 -0.34 -1.18
C SER A 32 -21.20 0.55 0.03
N VAL A 33 -21.81 -0.04 1.07
CA VAL A 33 -21.92 0.55 2.41
C VAL A 33 -21.23 -0.39 3.38
N LEU A 34 -20.31 0.12 4.18
CA LEU A 34 -19.58 -0.69 5.15
C LEU A 34 -19.38 0.05 6.48
N SER A 35 -19.43 -0.70 7.58
CA SER A 35 -19.06 -0.21 8.90
C SER A 35 -17.56 -0.33 9.15
N GLY A 36 -16.78 0.11 8.16
CA GLY A 36 -15.32 0.18 8.22
C GLY A 36 -14.84 1.60 8.54
N ASN A 37 -13.55 1.85 8.31
CA ASN A 37 -12.93 3.16 8.53
C ASN A 37 -12.23 3.72 7.28
N ARG A 38 -12.27 3.02 6.14
CA ARG A 38 -11.62 3.41 4.89
C ARG A 38 -12.45 2.99 3.70
N ASN A 39 -12.56 3.87 2.71
CA ASN A 39 -13.42 3.71 1.54
C ASN A 39 -12.75 4.18 0.24
N PHE A 40 -11.41 4.13 0.17
CA PHE A 40 -10.65 4.47 -1.03
C PHE A 40 -11.10 3.64 -2.25
N GLU A 41 -10.98 4.21 -3.44
CA GLU A 41 -11.32 3.54 -4.69
C GLU A 41 -10.52 2.23 -4.86
N GLY A 42 -11.19 1.16 -5.29
CA GLY A 42 -10.57 -0.16 -5.49
C GLY A 42 -10.19 -0.92 -4.22
N ARG A 43 -10.37 -0.33 -3.01
CA ARG A 43 -10.01 -0.99 -1.75
C ARG A 43 -11.04 -2.03 -1.29
N VAL A 44 -12.33 -1.71 -1.37
CA VAL A 44 -13.39 -2.58 -0.80
C VAL A 44 -13.66 -3.78 -1.71
N HIS A 45 -13.86 -3.54 -3.00
CA HIS A 45 -14.05 -4.55 -4.03
C HIS A 45 -13.66 -3.98 -5.41
N PRO A 46 -13.01 -4.73 -6.31
CA PRO A 46 -12.50 -4.22 -7.59
C PRO A 46 -13.57 -3.64 -8.52
N GLN A 47 -14.79 -4.20 -8.50
CA GLN A 47 -15.92 -3.75 -9.33
C GLN A 47 -16.76 -2.63 -8.68
N VAL A 48 -16.43 -2.20 -7.46
CA VAL A 48 -17.19 -1.15 -6.74
C VAL A 48 -16.42 0.17 -6.77
N LYS A 49 -17.02 1.18 -7.41
CA LYS A 49 -16.40 2.51 -7.59
C LYS A 49 -16.74 3.48 -6.46
N ALA A 50 -17.92 3.37 -5.85
CA ALA A 50 -18.34 4.22 -4.74
C ALA A 50 -18.41 3.43 -3.42
N ASN A 51 -17.83 3.93 -2.33
CA ASN A 51 -17.81 3.22 -1.06
C ASN A 51 -18.18 4.20 0.06
N TYR A 52 -19.15 3.84 0.90
CA TYR A 52 -19.69 4.71 1.95
C TYR A 52 -19.47 4.10 3.33
N LEU A 53 -18.84 4.87 4.21
CA LEU A 53 -18.68 4.49 5.61
C LEU A 53 -19.96 4.87 6.38
N ALA A 54 -20.54 3.90 7.08
CA ALA A 54 -21.75 4.12 7.87
C ALA A 54 -21.73 3.30 9.16
N SER A 55 -22.61 3.62 10.10
CA SER A 55 -22.78 2.79 11.30
C SER A 55 -23.33 1.39 10.94
N PRO A 56 -23.06 0.35 11.74
CA PRO A 56 -23.60 -0.99 11.50
C PRO A 56 -25.12 -1.03 11.19
N PRO A 57 -26.01 -0.34 11.92
CA PRO A 57 -27.44 -0.35 11.58
C PRO A 57 -27.77 0.33 10.25
N LEU A 58 -27.01 1.36 9.82
CA LEU A 58 -27.20 1.95 8.49
C LEU A 58 -26.77 1.01 7.36
N VAL A 59 -25.75 0.17 7.57
CA VAL A 59 -25.39 -0.88 6.60
C VAL A 59 -26.59 -1.81 6.38
N VAL A 60 -27.28 -2.20 7.45
CA VAL A 60 -28.50 -3.03 7.38
C VAL A 60 -29.62 -2.28 6.67
N ALA A 61 -29.86 -1.01 7.01
CA ALA A 61 -30.91 -0.21 6.36
C ALA A 61 -30.72 -0.10 4.84
N TYR A 62 -29.50 0.19 4.37
CA TYR A 62 -29.20 0.25 2.94
C TYR A 62 -29.22 -1.13 2.26
N ALA A 63 -28.91 -2.21 3.00
CA ALA A 63 -29.06 -3.56 2.49
C ALA A 63 -30.54 -3.94 2.27
N ILE A 64 -31.43 -3.53 3.19
CA ILE A 64 -32.88 -3.70 3.05
C ILE A 64 -33.41 -2.86 1.87
N ALA A 65 -33.04 -1.58 1.81
CA ALA A 65 -33.46 -0.68 0.74
C ALA A 65 -32.93 -1.10 -0.65
N GLY A 66 -31.83 -1.87 -0.69
CA GLY A 66 -31.23 -2.39 -1.91
C GLY A 66 -30.61 -1.33 -2.84
N SER A 67 -30.59 -0.06 -2.44
CA SER A 67 -30.13 1.04 -3.28
C SER A 67 -29.67 2.25 -2.46
N LEU A 68 -28.55 2.83 -2.87
CA LEU A 68 -28.03 4.10 -2.34
C LEU A 68 -28.81 5.33 -2.82
N LYS A 69 -29.75 5.15 -3.77
CA LYS A 69 -30.61 6.23 -4.26
C LYS A 69 -31.82 6.46 -3.34
N VAL A 70 -32.09 5.54 -2.42
CA VAL A 70 -33.18 5.66 -1.45
C VAL A 70 -32.75 6.63 -0.37
N ASN A 71 -33.54 7.67 -0.13
CA ASN A 71 -33.35 8.53 1.02
C ASN A 71 -33.92 7.83 2.26
N VAL A 72 -33.10 7.02 2.93
CA VAL A 72 -33.52 6.23 4.10
C VAL A 72 -34.09 7.07 5.26
N ALA A 73 -33.92 8.39 5.25
CA ALA A 73 -34.53 9.28 6.23
C ALA A 73 -36.02 9.56 5.98
N THR A 74 -36.47 9.50 4.72
CA THR A 74 -37.84 9.91 4.32
C THR A 74 -38.58 8.85 3.54
N ASP A 75 -37.87 8.01 2.80
CA ASP A 75 -38.45 7.02 1.91
C ASP A 75 -38.70 5.72 2.66
N SER A 76 -39.71 4.96 2.23
CA SER A 76 -39.96 3.62 2.74
C SER A 76 -38.81 2.67 2.34
N LEU A 77 -38.40 1.82 3.28
CA LEU A 77 -37.40 0.76 3.07
C LEU A 77 -38.00 -0.47 2.37
N GLY A 78 -39.32 -0.59 2.35
CA GLY A 78 -40.05 -1.74 1.85
C GLY A 78 -41.42 -1.86 2.48
N LYS A 79 -42.13 -2.94 2.16
CA LYS A 79 -43.47 -3.20 2.69
C LYS A 79 -43.45 -4.32 3.73
N ASP A 80 -44.28 -4.20 4.74
CA ASP A 80 -44.56 -5.30 5.66
C ASP A 80 -45.43 -6.39 5.01
N GLN A 81 -45.80 -7.42 5.79
CA GLN A 81 -46.62 -8.54 5.30
C GLN A 81 -48.05 -8.11 4.93
N ASP A 82 -48.52 -6.98 5.44
CA ASP A 82 -49.86 -6.42 5.20
C ASP A 82 -49.85 -5.36 4.06
N GLY A 83 -48.68 -5.06 3.52
CA GLY A 83 -48.48 -4.11 2.42
C GLY A 83 -48.28 -2.65 2.83
N ASN A 84 -48.15 -2.38 4.14
CA ASN A 84 -47.88 -1.04 4.66
C ASN A 84 -46.41 -0.66 4.44
N ASP A 85 -46.18 0.62 4.20
CA ASP A 85 -44.83 1.16 4.05
C ASP A 85 -44.10 1.16 5.41
N VAL A 86 -42.93 0.54 5.45
CA VAL A 86 -42.03 0.53 6.60
C VAL A 86 -40.93 1.55 6.39
N TYR A 87 -40.73 2.44 7.35
CA TYR A 87 -39.71 3.48 7.33
C TYR A 87 -38.58 3.16 8.30
N LEU A 88 -37.43 3.82 8.15
CA LEU A 88 -36.29 3.63 9.05
C LEU A 88 -36.67 3.85 10.52
N LYS A 89 -37.48 4.88 10.80
CA LYS A 89 -37.96 5.21 12.16
C LYS A 89 -38.78 4.09 12.81
N ASP A 90 -39.38 3.19 12.02
CA ASP A 90 -40.24 2.12 12.53
C ASP A 90 -39.42 0.93 13.02
N ILE A 91 -38.17 0.79 12.55
CA ILE A 91 -37.29 -0.34 12.85
C ILE A 91 -35.97 0.08 13.54
N TRP A 92 -35.75 1.38 13.74
CA TRP A 92 -34.52 1.89 14.33
C TRP A 92 -34.57 1.78 15.86
N PRO A 93 -33.65 1.03 16.50
CA PRO A 93 -33.67 0.87 17.94
C PRO A 93 -33.29 2.19 18.64
N SER A 94 -34.01 2.50 19.71
CA SER A 94 -33.66 3.60 20.60
C SER A 94 -32.39 3.29 21.38
N ASN A 95 -31.69 4.34 21.84
CA ASN A 95 -30.53 4.17 22.73
C ASN A 95 -30.89 3.41 24.02
N ALA A 96 -32.13 3.55 24.52
CA ALA A 96 -32.57 2.85 25.72
C ALA A 96 -32.68 1.34 25.49
N GLU A 97 -33.23 0.92 24.36
CA GLU A 97 -33.32 -0.50 23.98
C GLU A 97 -31.94 -1.13 23.77
N VAL A 98 -31.03 -0.43 23.08
CA VAL A 98 -29.64 -0.90 22.90
C VAL A 98 -28.94 -1.07 24.25
N GLN A 99 -29.07 -0.09 25.15
CA GLN A 99 -28.45 -0.16 26.48
C GLN A 99 -29.07 -1.23 27.36
N ALA A 100 -30.37 -1.48 27.26
CA ALA A 100 -31.03 -2.58 27.95
C ALA A 100 -30.48 -3.93 27.48
N ALA A 101 -30.41 -4.17 26.16
CA ALA A 101 -29.87 -5.39 25.59
C ALA A 101 -28.39 -5.62 25.95
N LEU A 102 -27.57 -4.57 25.96
CA LEU A 102 -26.16 -4.67 26.39
C LEU A 102 -26.05 -5.06 27.87
N ARG A 103 -26.84 -4.47 28.77
CA ARG A 103 -26.82 -4.84 30.20
C ARG A 103 -27.31 -6.25 30.46
N GLU A 104 -28.30 -6.70 29.70
CA GLU A 104 -28.88 -8.02 29.86
C GLU A 104 -27.94 -9.13 29.36
N HIS A 105 -27.22 -8.87 28.26
CA HIS A 105 -26.49 -9.92 27.55
C HIS A 105 -24.98 -9.82 27.60
N LEU A 106 -24.37 -8.67 27.92
CA LEU A 106 -22.91 -8.52 27.95
C LEU A 106 -22.37 -8.72 29.38
N THR A 107 -21.93 -9.93 29.70
CA THR A 107 -21.46 -10.28 31.05
C THR A 107 -19.95 -10.43 31.14
N GLN A 108 -19.38 -10.24 32.34
CA GLN A 108 -17.95 -10.49 32.60
C GLN A 108 -17.56 -11.94 32.26
N GLN A 109 -18.42 -12.91 32.60
CA GLN A 109 -18.19 -14.33 32.33
C GLN A 109 -17.96 -14.60 30.84
N MET A 110 -18.67 -13.92 29.94
CA MET A 110 -18.42 -14.07 28.49
C MET A 110 -16.99 -13.69 28.10
N PHE A 111 -16.41 -12.65 28.71
CA PHE A 111 -15.03 -12.27 28.43
C PHE A 111 -14.07 -13.29 29.02
N GLU A 112 -14.27 -13.70 30.27
CA GLU A 112 -13.42 -14.71 30.93
C GLU A 112 -13.37 -16.01 30.12
N GLU A 113 -14.53 -16.53 29.73
CA GLU A 113 -14.63 -17.77 28.93
C GLU A 113 -13.96 -17.64 27.56
N ARG A 114 -14.14 -16.50 26.89
CA ARG A 114 -13.55 -16.29 25.55
C ARG A 114 -12.03 -16.10 25.61
N TYR A 115 -11.52 -15.41 26.62
CA TYR A 115 -10.08 -15.13 26.75
C TYR A 115 -9.29 -16.25 27.42
N ALA A 116 -9.93 -17.11 28.22
CA ALA A 116 -9.27 -18.22 28.93
C ALA A 116 -8.43 -19.11 27.99
N ASN A 117 -8.89 -19.33 26.76
CA ASN A 117 -8.25 -20.24 25.80
C ASN A 117 -7.89 -19.56 24.46
N VAL A 118 -7.74 -18.23 24.42
CA VAL A 118 -7.54 -17.49 23.16
C VAL A 118 -6.29 -17.94 22.39
N LEU A 119 -5.26 -18.39 23.09
CA LEU A 119 -4.01 -18.89 22.48
C LEU A 119 -4.06 -20.35 22.05
N GLN A 120 -5.04 -21.12 22.54
CA GLN A 120 -5.14 -22.55 22.26
C GLN A 120 -5.48 -22.80 20.79
N GLY A 121 -6.33 -21.95 20.19
CA GLY A 121 -6.78 -22.07 18.81
C GLY A 121 -7.56 -23.36 18.52
N PRO A 122 -8.08 -23.52 17.29
CA PRO A 122 -8.82 -24.71 16.89
C PRO A 122 -7.87 -25.91 16.64
N LYS A 123 -8.43 -27.10 16.40
CA LYS A 123 -7.64 -28.34 16.22
C LYS A 123 -6.64 -28.23 15.06
N GLU A 124 -7.01 -27.50 14.01
CA GLU A 124 -6.19 -27.24 12.83
C GLU A 124 -4.95 -26.43 13.20
N TRP A 125 -5.06 -25.45 14.11
CA TRP A 125 -3.93 -24.66 14.61
C TRP A 125 -2.96 -25.54 15.42
N GLN A 126 -3.50 -26.35 16.32
CA GLN A 126 -2.71 -27.26 17.16
C GLN A 126 -2.02 -28.36 16.35
N ALA A 127 -2.58 -28.74 15.19
CA ALA A 127 -2.02 -29.75 14.30
C ALA A 127 -0.87 -29.25 13.41
N ILE A 128 -0.58 -27.94 13.40
CA ILE A 128 0.54 -27.38 12.62
C ILE A 128 1.85 -27.92 13.19
N LYS A 129 2.55 -28.72 12.38
CA LYS A 129 3.90 -29.20 12.73
C LYS A 129 4.89 -28.05 12.63
N VAL A 130 5.60 -27.79 13.72
CA VAL A 130 6.67 -26.79 13.77
C VAL A 130 8.02 -27.49 13.89
N SER A 131 8.99 -27.05 13.11
CA SER A 131 10.40 -27.36 13.34
C SER A 131 10.96 -26.36 14.36
N GLY A 132 11.55 -26.82 15.45
CA GLY A 132 12.27 -25.95 16.37
C GLY A 132 13.58 -25.42 15.78
N GLY A 133 14.23 -24.49 16.47
CA GLY A 133 15.53 -23.92 16.11
C GLY A 133 15.60 -22.41 16.32
N GLU A 134 16.82 -21.88 16.39
CA GLU A 134 17.06 -20.43 16.52
C GLU A 134 17.06 -19.72 15.15
N THR A 135 17.30 -20.47 14.07
CA THR A 135 17.31 -19.95 12.68
C THR A 135 16.21 -20.59 11.85
N TYR A 136 15.61 -19.81 10.95
CA TYR A 136 14.56 -20.28 10.06
C TYR A 136 15.14 -21.07 8.88
N GLN A 137 14.64 -22.30 8.68
CA GLN A 137 15.02 -23.13 7.54
C GLN A 137 14.26 -22.67 6.28
N TRP A 138 14.90 -21.85 5.46
CA TRP A 138 14.32 -21.35 4.21
C TRP A 138 14.04 -22.49 3.23
N ASN A 139 12.81 -22.57 2.76
CA ASN A 139 12.41 -23.47 1.68
C ASN A 139 12.40 -22.70 0.35
N SER A 140 13.35 -23.02 -0.54
CA SER A 140 13.46 -22.37 -1.85
C SER A 140 12.22 -22.54 -2.74
N GLY A 141 11.46 -23.62 -2.58
CA GLY A 141 10.19 -23.85 -3.30
C GLY A 141 8.99 -23.12 -2.69
N SER A 142 9.13 -22.41 -1.57
CA SER A 142 8.03 -21.72 -0.92
C SER A 142 7.61 -20.48 -1.72
N THR A 143 6.35 -20.40 -2.14
CA THR A 143 5.81 -19.18 -2.76
C THR A 143 5.24 -18.19 -1.73
N TYR A 144 5.36 -18.48 -0.43
CA TYR A 144 4.82 -17.68 0.67
C TYR A 144 5.88 -17.01 1.55
N VAL A 145 6.99 -17.70 1.81
CA VAL A 145 8.06 -17.26 2.72
C VAL A 145 9.39 -17.44 2.02
N GLN A 146 10.09 -16.34 1.75
CA GLN A 146 11.37 -16.30 1.04
C GLN A 146 12.36 -15.41 1.77
N ASN A 147 13.65 -15.76 1.76
CA ASN A 147 14.69 -14.97 2.41
C ASN A 147 14.88 -13.65 1.65
N PRO A 148 14.58 -12.47 2.25
CA PRO A 148 14.69 -11.21 1.54
C PRO A 148 16.15 -10.73 1.46
N PRO A 149 16.53 -10.00 0.39
CA PRO A 149 17.92 -9.62 0.14
C PRO A 149 18.38 -8.40 0.97
N TYR A 150 17.68 -8.02 2.04
CA TYR A 150 17.94 -6.77 2.79
C TYR A 150 19.35 -6.69 3.39
N PHE A 151 19.99 -7.84 3.63
CA PHE A 151 21.31 -7.95 4.26
C PHE A 151 22.38 -8.49 3.30
N GLU A 152 22.05 -8.72 2.03
CA GLU A 152 23.04 -9.20 1.05
C GLU A 152 24.15 -8.17 0.85
N GLY A 153 25.40 -8.61 0.94
CA GLY A 153 26.58 -7.74 0.84
C GLY A 153 26.80 -6.79 2.03
N MET A 154 26.02 -6.93 3.11
CA MET A 154 26.17 -6.07 4.29
C MET A 154 27.49 -6.33 5.04
N THR A 155 28.24 -5.27 5.30
CA THR A 155 29.46 -5.28 6.12
C THR A 155 29.18 -4.90 7.57
N ALA A 156 30.08 -5.30 8.48
CA ALA A 156 30.01 -5.03 9.91
C ALA A 156 29.98 -3.53 10.24
N GLU A 157 30.76 -2.72 9.52
CA GLU A 157 30.69 -1.26 9.59
C GLU A 157 29.90 -0.69 8.39
N PRO A 158 29.15 0.41 8.58
CA PRO A 158 28.42 1.05 7.50
C PRO A 158 29.36 1.61 6.43
N GLY A 159 28.99 1.44 5.17
CA GLY A 159 29.67 2.10 4.05
C GLY A 159 29.42 3.61 4.03
N ALA A 160 30.21 4.34 3.25
CA ALA A 160 29.98 5.76 3.04
C ALA A 160 28.68 5.98 2.26
N VAL A 161 27.89 6.95 2.71
CA VAL A 161 26.69 7.40 1.99
C VAL A 161 27.15 8.30 0.83
N SER A 162 26.62 8.08 -0.37
CA SER A 162 26.96 8.84 -1.57
C SER A 162 25.80 9.73 -2.03
N ASN A 163 26.14 10.78 -2.78
CA ASN A 163 25.16 11.54 -3.55
C ASN A 163 24.43 10.64 -4.56
N ILE A 164 23.23 11.06 -4.97
CA ILE A 164 22.46 10.40 -6.02
C ILE A 164 22.72 11.17 -7.31
N VAL A 165 23.22 10.51 -8.34
CA VAL A 165 23.63 11.15 -9.60
C VAL A 165 22.98 10.43 -10.77
N GLY A 166 22.45 11.19 -11.72
CA GLY A 166 21.83 10.70 -12.95
C GLY A 166 20.54 9.92 -12.71
N ALA A 167 19.83 10.18 -11.62
CA ALA A 167 18.64 9.39 -11.29
C ALA A 167 17.47 9.70 -12.22
N ARG A 168 16.71 8.66 -12.60
CA ARG A 168 15.53 8.79 -13.45
C ARG A 168 14.24 8.60 -12.66
N PRO A 169 13.16 9.33 -12.98
CA PRO A 169 11.85 9.03 -12.43
C PRO A 169 11.38 7.64 -12.88
N LEU A 170 10.95 6.82 -11.92
CA LEU A 170 10.15 5.63 -12.22
C LEU A 170 8.68 6.01 -12.41
N ALA A 171 8.22 7.03 -11.67
CA ALA A 171 6.86 7.53 -11.73
C ALA A 171 6.79 9.03 -11.39
N VAL A 172 5.86 9.71 -12.05
CA VAL A 172 5.41 11.07 -11.71
C VAL A 172 3.93 10.99 -11.35
N LEU A 173 3.64 11.14 -10.07
CA LEU A 173 2.34 10.84 -9.48
C LEU A 173 1.65 12.12 -8.95
N GLY A 174 0.32 12.07 -8.92
CA GLY A 174 -0.52 13.14 -8.40
C GLY A 174 -0.56 13.22 -6.86
N ASP A 175 -1.59 13.89 -6.35
CA ASP A 175 -1.86 14.03 -4.92
C ASP A 175 -2.47 12.77 -4.30
N SER A 176 -2.39 12.67 -2.97
CA SER A 176 -3.03 11.66 -2.12
C SER A 176 -2.77 10.21 -2.56
N ILE A 177 -1.55 9.93 -3.03
CA ILE A 177 -1.10 8.57 -3.33
C ILE A 177 -1.06 7.75 -2.05
N THR A 178 -2.08 6.94 -1.83
CA THR A 178 -2.18 6.06 -0.66
C THR A 178 -1.15 4.93 -0.65
N THR A 179 -0.88 4.34 0.52
CA THR A 179 -0.10 3.09 0.60
C THR A 179 -0.78 1.88 -0.03
N ASP A 180 -2.09 1.93 -0.34
CA ASP A 180 -2.76 0.92 -1.17
C ASP A 180 -2.37 1.07 -2.65
N HIS A 181 -2.04 2.28 -3.13
CA HIS A 181 -1.50 2.48 -4.47
C HIS A 181 -0.05 1.97 -4.57
N ILE A 182 0.77 2.27 -3.56
CA ILE A 182 2.19 1.88 -3.51
C ILE A 182 2.35 0.38 -3.24
N SER A 183 1.58 -0.18 -2.30
CA SER A 183 1.61 -1.60 -1.94
C SER A 183 0.17 -2.12 -1.76
N PRO A 184 -0.47 -2.58 -2.86
CA PRO A 184 -1.77 -3.21 -2.80
C PRO A 184 -1.75 -4.45 -1.91
N ALA A 185 -2.86 -4.72 -1.23
CA ALA A 185 -3.01 -5.90 -0.36
C ALA A 185 -4.04 -6.90 -0.88
N GLY A 186 -4.85 -6.52 -1.86
CA GLY A 186 -5.93 -7.33 -2.44
C GLY A 186 -5.44 -8.36 -3.46
N SER A 187 -6.33 -8.72 -4.37
CA SER A 187 -6.11 -9.77 -5.38
C SER A 187 -4.93 -9.48 -6.30
N ILE A 188 -4.26 -10.57 -6.73
CA ILE A 188 -3.17 -10.52 -7.70
C ILE A 188 -3.75 -10.77 -9.09
N ALA A 189 -3.53 -9.83 -10.02
CA ALA A 189 -3.97 -9.97 -11.40
C ALA A 189 -3.16 -11.08 -12.12
N ARG A 190 -3.83 -11.84 -12.99
CA ARG A 190 -3.19 -12.91 -13.77
C ARG A 190 -2.12 -12.38 -14.72
N ASN A 191 -2.44 -11.31 -15.44
CA ASN A 191 -1.62 -10.76 -16.52
C ASN A 191 -0.71 -9.63 -16.05
N GLY A 192 -0.08 -9.80 -14.89
CA GLY A 192 0.88 -8.83 -14.35
C GLY A 192 2.07 -9.54 -13.72
N PRO A 193 3.15 -8.80 -13.38
CA PRO A 193 4.44 -9.41 -13.04
C PRO A 193 4.34 -10.45 -11.91
N ALA A 194 3.57 -10.15 -10.86
CA ALA A 194 3.39 -11.07 -9.74
C ALA A 194 2.61 -12.34 -10.12
N GLY A 195 1.62 -12.22 -11.02
CA GLY A 195 0.86 -13.35 -11.54
C GLY A 195 1.70 -14.24 -12.47
N GLU A 196 2.55 -13.63 -13.29
CA GLU A 196 3.52 -14.34 -14.13
C GLU A 196 4.49 -15.13 -13.26
N TYR A 197 5.13 -14.48 -12.28
CA TYR A 197 6.01 -15.16 -11.33
C TYR A 197 5.33 -16.35 -10.63
N LEU A 198 4.09 -16.19 -10.14
CA LEU A 198 3.37 -17.28 -9.50
C LEU A 198 3.04 -18.42 -10.49
N THR A 199 2.71 -18.09 -11.74
CA THR A 199 2.45 -19.08 -12.80
C THR A 199 3.70 -19.86 -13.16
N GLU A 200 4.85 -19.18 -13.29
CA GLU A 200 6.16 -19.82 -13.52
C GLU A 200 6.52 -20.79 -12.40
N HIS A 201 6.09 -20.51 -11.17
CA HIS A 201 6.22 -21.38 -10.01
C HIS A 201 5.05 -22.37 -9.86
N GLN A 202 4.29 -22.61 -10.93
CA GLN A 202 3.21 -23.59 -11.03
C GLN A 202 2.04 -23.37 -10.03
N VAL A 203 1.88 -22.15 -9.52
CA VAL A 203 0.71 -21.78 -8.72
C VAL A 203 -0.45 -21.49 -9.68
N ARG A 204 -1.61 -22.11 -9.44
CA ARG A 204 -2.80 -21.85 -10.26
C ARG A 204 -3.37 -20.47 -9.91
N PRO A 205 -4.01 -19.75 -10.85
CA PRO A 205 -4.60 -18.43 -10.58
C PRO A 205 -5.57 -18.40 -9.39
N VAL A 206 -6.36 -19.46 -9.18
CA VAL A 206 -7.26 -19.60 -8.02
C VAL A 206 -6.52 -19.67 -6.69
N ASP A 207 -5.25 -20.10 -6.71
CA ASP A 207 -4.36 -20.25 -5.55
C ASP A 207 -3.39 -19.07 -5.40
N PHE A 208 -3.48 -18.03 -6.24
CA PHE A 208 -2.63 -16.84 -6.11
C PHE A 208 -2.78 -16.18 -4.75
N ASN A 209 -3.98 -16.24 -4.17
CA ASN A 209 -4.34 -15.55 -2.94
C ASN A 209 -4.20 -14.02 -3.12
N SER A 210 -4.03 -13.27 -2.04
CA SER A 210 -3.84 -11.82 -2.09
C SER A 210 -2.40 -11.41 -1.88
N TYR A 211 -2.03 -10.19 -2.31
CA TYR A 211 -0.74 -9.60 -1.96
C TYR A 211 -0.52 -9.57 -0.44
N GLY A 212 -1.57 -9.33 0.35
CA GLY A 212 -1.51 -9.38 1.81
C GLY A 212 -1.05 -10.73 2.35
N ALA A 213 -1.51 -11.84 1.75
CA ALA A 213 -1.10 -13.20 2.11
C ALA A 213 0.33 -13.54 1.65
N ARG A 214 0.88 -12.80 0.67
CA ARG A 214 2.20 -13.03 0.08
C ARG A 214 3.31 -12.16 0.67
N ARG A 215 3.04 -11.45 1.78
CA ARG A 215 4.01 -10.53 2.42
C ARG A 215 5.31 -11.16 2.90
N GLY A 216 5.36 -12.47 3.11
CA GLY A 216 6.58 -13.20 3.42
C GLY A 216 7.46 -13.47 2.19
N ASN A 217 6.98 -13.20 0.98
CA ASN A 217 7.69 -13.44 -0.27
C ASN A 217 8.02 -12.12 -0.96
N HIS A 218 9.28 -11.71 -0.87
CA HIS A 218 9.74 -10.46 -1.48
C HIS A 218 9.62 -10.43 -3.00
N GLN A 219 9.74 -11.58 -3.69
CA GLN A 219 9.62 -11.66 -5.15
C GLN A 219 8.21 -11.26 -5.62
N VAL A 220 7.18 -11.69 -4.90
CA VAL A 220 5.77 -11.32 -5.19
C VAL A 220 5.52 -9.87 -4.82
N MET A 221 5.99 -9.44 -3.65
CA MET A 221 5.69 -8.10 -3.15
C MET A 221 6.41 -6.99 -3.91
N MET A 222 7.64 -7.22 -4.38
CA MET A 222 8.33 -6.30 -5.30
C MET A 222 7.54 -6.12 -6.59
N ARG A 223 7.11 -7.23 -7.19
CA ARG A 223 6.26 -7.23 -8.40
C ARG A 223 4.90 -6.58 -8.19
N GLY A 224 4.40 -6.60 -6.96
CA GLY A 224 3.18 -5.92 -6.55
C GLY A 224 3.36 -4.43 -6.22
N THR A 225 4.59 -3.93 -6.13
CA THR A 225 4.85 -2.54 -5.75
C THR A 225 4.46 -1.61 -6.91
N PHE A 226 3.63 -0.62 -6.59
CA PHE A 226 2.91 0.24 -7.53
C PHE A 226 1.98 -0.49 -8.50
N ALA A 227 1.66 -1.78 -8.29
CA ALA A 227 0.81 -2.56 -9.19
C ALA A 227 -0.71 -2.36 -8.99
N ASN A 228 -1.11 -1.34 -8.23
CA ASN A 228 -2.51 -1.04 -8.01
C ASN A 228 -3.19 -0.63 -9.33
N ILE A 229 -4.33 -1.23 -9.65
CA ILE A 229 -5.05 -1.01 -10.92
C ILE A 229 -5.57 0.42 -11.11
N ARG A 230 -5.58 1.25 -10.05
CA ARG A 230 -6.09 2.63 -10.05
C ARG A 230 -5.00 3.70 -10.02
N ILE A 231 -3.73 3.32 -9.91
CA ILE A 231 -2.65 4.31 -9.94
C ILE A 231 -2.58 4.94 -11.34
N ARG A 232 -2.39 6.26 -11.39
CA ARG A 232 -2.24 7.03 -12.63
C ARG A 232 -0.87 7.68 -12.63
N ASN A 233 -0.06 7.32 -13.61
CA ASN A 233 1.31 7.82 -13.77
C ASN A 233 1.36 8.78 -14.96
N GLN A 234 1.84 10.00 -14.75
CA GLN A 234 1.92 11.02 -15.78
C GLN A 234 2.92 10.68 -16.89
N MET A 235 3.87 9.77 -16.61
CA MET A 235 4.82 9.27 -17.60
C MET A 235 4.19 8.31 -18.63
N ALA A 236 2.97 7.81 -18.38
CA ALA A 236 2.23 6.93 -19.27
C ALA A 236 0.79 7.45 -19.45
N PRO A 237 0.60 8.60 -20.12
CA PRO A 237 -0.69 9.25 -20.23
C PRO A 237 -1.72 8.37 -20.93
N GLY A 238 -2.97 8.42 -20.46
CA GLY A 238 -4.07 7.60 -20.98
C GLY A 238 -4.13 6.16 -20.46
N THR A 239 -3.20 5.78 -19.58
CA THR A 239 -3.19 4.46 -18.92
C THR A 239 -3.63 4.56 -17.46
N GLU A 240 -4.12 3.45 -16.92
CA GLU A 240 -4.42 3.26 -15.50
C GLU A 240 -3.81 1.92 -15.06
N GLY A 241 -3.28 1.87 -13.84
CA GLY A 241 -2.57 0.70 -13.32
C GLY A 241 -1.07 0.94 -13.16
N GLY A 242 -0.37 -0.09 -12.66
CA GLY A 242 1.05 -0.02 -12.30
C GLY A 242 2.02 0.02 -13.48
N VAL A 243 1.82 0.96 -14.39
CA VAL A 243 2.57 1.10 -15.63
C VAL A 243 3.37 2.41 -15.66
N THR A 244 4.46 2.39 -16.42
CA THR A 244 5.32 3.54 -16.67
C THR A 244 5.95 3.43 -18.06
N LYS A 245 6.65 4.47 -18.48
CA LYS A 245 7.44 4.48 -19.70
C LYS A 245 8.91 4.32 -19.35
N HIS A 246 9.57 3.32 -19.92
CA HIS A 246 11.01 3.20 -19.83
C HIS A 246 11.67 4.18 -20.81
N LEU A 247 12.12 5.33 -20.31
CA LEU A 247 12.53 6.50 -21.09
C LEU A 247 13.56 6.19 -22.17
N PRO A 248 14.67 5.46 -21.89
CA PRO A 248 15.65 5.14 -22.92
C PRO A 248 15.07 4.41 -24.14
N SER A 249 14.14 3.46 -23.91
CA SER A 249 13.52 2.68 -24.99
C SER A 249 12.22 3.27 -25.55
N GLY A 250 11.57 4.14 -24.80
CA GLY A 250 10.23 4.64 -25.08
C GLY A 250 9.07 3.65 -24.84
N GLU A 251 9.36 2.40 -24.47
CA GLU A 251 8.37 1.34 -24.25
C GLU A 251 7.55 1.59 -22.97
N VAL A 252 6.24 1.38 -23.04
CA VAL A 252 5.33 1.37 -21.88
C VAL A 252 5.26 -0.04 -21.31
N MET A 253 5.56 -0.20 -20.03
CA MET A 253 5.63 -1.49 -19.34
C MET A 253 5.24 -1.36 -17.87
N SER A 254 5.23 -2.46 -17.12
CA SER A 254 4.99 -2.38 -15.67
C SER A 254 6.11 -1.61 -14.96
N MET A 255 5.79 -0.94 -13.84
CA MET A 255 6.83 -0.27 -13.03
C MET A 255 7.87 -1.25 -12.50
N TYR A 256 7.48 -2.51 -12.26
CA TYR A 256 8.43 -3.56 -11.89
C TYR A 256 9.44 -3.82 -13.02
N ASP A 257 8.99 -4.08 -14.24
CA ASP A 257 9.88 -4.40 -15.36
C ASP A 257 10.79 -3.23 -15.72
N ALA A 258 10.24 -2.01 -15.73
CA ALA A 258 11.03 -0.79 -15.92
C ALA A 258 12.11 -0.65 -14.84
N SER A 259 11.79 -0.95 -13.58
CA SER A 259 12.77 -0.90 -12.49
C SER A 259 13.89 -1.93 -12.66
N GLN A 260 13.58 -3.14 -13.14
CA GLN A 260 14.58 -4.18 -13.39
C GLN A 260 15.52 -3.76 -14.54
N ARG A 261 14.99 -3.14 -15.60
CA ARG A 261 15.81 -2.60 -16.70
C ARG A 261 16.76 -1.52 -16.21
N TYR A 262 16.25 -0.52 -15.48
CA TYR A 262 17.11 0.54 -14.95
C TYR A 262 18.17 0.02 -13.96
N GLN A 263 17.85 -0.99 -13.15
CA GLN A 263 18.85 -1.64 -12.30
C GLN A 263 19.95 -2.33 -13.13
N ALA A 264 19.59 -3.02 -14.21
CA ALA A 264 20.56 -3.62 -15.13
C ALA A 264 21.43 -2.57 -15.86
N GLU A 265 20.88 -1.38 -16.08
CA GLU A 265 21.59 -0.22 -16.65
C GLU A 265 22.45 0.54 -15.63
N GLY A 266 22.35 0.20 -14.33
CA GLY A 266 23.07 0.90 -13.25
C GLY A 266 22.52 2.31 -12.98
N VAL A 267 21.27 2.58 -13.36
CA VAL A 267 20.63 3.90 -13.20
C VAL A 267 19.83 3.95 -11.89
N PRO A 268 20.12 4.89 -10.98
CA PRO A 268 19.34 5.06 -9.76
C PRO A 268 17.95 5.62 -10.09
N LEU A 269 16.94 5.26 -9.28
CA LEU A 269 15.57 5.71 -9.50
C LEU A 269 15.08 6.69 -8.44
N VAL A 270 14.16 7.56 -8.85
CA VAL A 270 13.36 8.41 -7.95
C VAL A 270 11.87 8.24 -8.23
N VAL A 271 11.03 8.61 -7.27
CA VAL A 271 9.59 8.81 -7.49
C VAL A 271 9.25 10.25 -7.21
N ILE A 272 8.48 10.87 -8.09
CA ILE A 272 7.93 12.20 -7.91
C ILE A 272 6.45 12.06 -7.51
N GLY A 273 6.01 12.75 -6.46
CA GLY A 273 4.62 12.74 -5.99
C GLY A 273 4.09 14.13 -5.67
N GLY A 274 2.77 14.26 -5.59
CA GLY A 274 2.11 15.47 -5.12
C GLY A 274 2.03 15.56 -3.60
N LYS A 275 0.91 16.07 -3.10
CA LYS A 275 0.61 16.22 -1.66
C LYS A 275 0.17 14.90 -1.03
N GLU A 276 0.35 14.78 0.29
CA GLU A 276 -0.13 13.66 1.12
C GLU A 276 0.36 12.27 0.63
N TYR A 277 1.57 12.22 0.09
CA TYR A 277 2.15 10.99 -0.43
C TYR A 277 2.33 9.95 0.69
N GLY A 278 1.81 8.75 0.46
CA GLY A 278 1.84 7.64 1.42
C GLY A 278 0.71 7.63 2.43
N THR A 279 -0.41 8.32 2.18
CA THR A 279 -1.54 8.31 3.13
C THR A 279 -2.18 6.93 3.32
N GLY A 280 -2.75 6.67 4.49
CA GLY A 280 -3.53 5.45 4.76
C GLY A 280 -2.84 4.43 5.67
N SER A 281 -2.59 3.22 5.16
CA SER A 281 -2.15 2.09 6.00
C SER A 281 -0.68 2.16 6.39
N SER A 282 -0.34 1.75 7.60
CA SER A 282 1.04 1.65 8.11
C SER A 282 1.81 0.44 7.55
N ARG A 283 1.75 0.22 6.23
CA ARG A 283 2.39 -0.94 5.57
C ARG A 283 3.85 -0.62 5.27
N ASP A 284 4.75 -1.33 5.92
CA ASP A 284 6.19 -1.27 5.67
C ASP A 284 6.56 -1.70 4.24
N TRP A 285 5.78 -2.60 3.62
CA TRP A 285 5.95 -3.02 2.23
C TRP A 285 5.87 -1.88 1.21
N ALA A 286 5.18 -0.77 1.53
CA ALA A 286 5.22 0.42 0.68
C ALA A 286 6.63 1.04 0.61
N ALA A 287 7.45 0.91 1.67
CA ALA A 287 8.85 1.34 1.68
C ALA A 287 9.81 0.23 1.24
N LYS A 288 9.61 -1.01 1.71
CA LYS A 288 10.44 -2.16 1.30
C LYS A 288 10.37 -2.40 -0.21
N GLY A 289 9.17 -2.34 -0.78
CA GLY A 289 8.95 -2.42 -2.22
C GLY A 289 9.68 -1.31 -2.95
N THR A 290 9.48 -0.06 -2.52
CA THR A 290 10.18 1.12 -3.07
C THR A 290 11.70 0.92 -3.10
N TYR A 291 12.29 0.51 -1.97
CA TYR A 291 13.71 0.20 -1.87
C TYR A 291 14.16 -0.91 -2.84
N LEU A 292 13.42 -2.03 -2.88
CA LEU A 292 13.77 -3.19 -3.70
C LEU A 292 13.56 -2.95 -5.21
N LEU A 293 12.74 -1.96 -5.61
CA LEU A 293 12.67 -1.49 -6.99
C LEU A 293 13.88 -0.60 -7.36
N GLY A 294 14.84 -0.37 -6.46
CA GLY A 294 16.03 0.46 -6.73
C GLY A 294 15.79 1.97 -6.59
N ILE A 295 14.66 2.37 -6.01
CA ILE A 295 14.35 3.79 -5.77
C ILE A 295 15.17 4.30 -4.59
N ARG A 296 15.95 5.36 -4.83
CA ARG A 296 16.87 5.95 -3.86
C ARG A 296 16.31 7.19 -3.16
N ALA A 297 15.40 7.90 -3.81
CA ALA A 297 14.70 9.03 -3.20
C ALA A 297 13.24 9.13 -3.67
N VAL A 298 12.41 9.72 -2.83
CA VAL A 298 11.03 10.09 -3.15
C VAL A 298 10.90 11.59 -2.95
N ILE A 299 10.54 12.34 -3.99
CA ILE A 299 10.45 13.80 -3.99
C ILE A 299 8.97 14.19 -4.10
N THR A 300 8.44 14.91 -3.11
CA THR A 300 6.99 15.19 -3.02
C THR A 300 6.69 16.61 -2.59
N GLU A 301 5.44 17.03 -2.68
CA GLU A 301 4.99 18.29 -2.04
C GLU A 301 4.75 18.10 -0.54
N SER A 302 4.27 16.92 -0.12
CA SER A 302 4.20 16.55 1.29
C SER A 302 4.04 15.03 1.48
N PHE A 303 4.44 14.55 2.66
CA PHE A 303 4.32 13.15 3.06
C PHE A 303 3.31 12.97 4.20
N GLU A 304 2.65 11.81 4.22
CA GLU A 304 2.07 11.28 5.47
C GLU A 304 3.20 10.80 6.41
N ARG A 305 2.99 11.02 7.72
CA ARG A 305 4.00 10.83 8.78
C ARG A 305 4.57 9.41 8.83
N ILE A 306 3.73 8.39 8.84
CA ILE A 306 4.14 6.99 8.99
C ILE A 306 4.89 6.53 7.74
N HIS A 307 4.39 6.85 6.55
CA HIS A 307 5.06 6.45 5.32
C HIS A 307 6.46 7.07 5.19
N ARG A 308 6.60 8.36 5.52
CA ARG A 308 7.91 9.04 5.59
C ARG A 308 8.89 8.30 6.51
N SER A 309 8.48 7.95 7.73
CA SER A 309 9.33 7.16 8.66
C SER A 309 9.76 5.82 8.05
N ASN A 310 8.83 5.12 7.38
CA ASN A 310 9.14 3.83 6.75
C ASN A 310 10.15 3.95 5.61
N LEU A 311 10.09 5.02 4.80
CA LEU A 311 11.08 5.28 3.75
C LEU A 311 12.47 5.44 4.34
N VAL A 312 12.62 6.28 5.38
CA VAL A 312 13.89 6.46 6.09
C VAL A 312 14.39 5.14 6.68
N GLY A 313 13.50 4.38 7.31
CA GLY A 313 13.82 3.06 7.87
C GLY A 313 14.32 2.05 6.84
N MET A 314 13.99 2.21 5.56
CA MET A 314 14.50 1.39 4.46
C MET A 314 15.67 2.03 3.70
N GLY A 315 16.20 3.17 4.15
CA GLY A 315 17.31 3.86 3.48
C GLY A 315 16.92 4.59 2.19
N VAL A 316 15.62 4.92 2.02
CA VAL A 316 15.12 5.74 0.90
C VAL A 316 14.97 7.18 1.39
N LEU A 317 15.52 8.14 0.65
CA LEU A 317 15.57 9.54 1.06
C LEU A 317 14.20 10.24 0.80
N PRO A 318 13.47 10.70 1.83
CA PRO A 318 12.25 11.46 1.63
C PRO A 318 12.59 12.94 1.45
N LEU A 319 12.23 13.52 0.31
CA LEU A 319 12.53 14.89 -0.06
C LEU A 319 11.24 15.65 -0.34
N VAL A 320 11.18 16.91 0.09
CA VAL A 320 10.01 17.78 -0.10
C VAL A 320 10.41 19.02 -0.90
N PHE A 321 9.63 19.34 -1.94
CA PHE A 321 9.78 20.60 -2.67
C PHE A 321 9.62 21.81 -1.73
N GLN A 322 10.41 22.86 -1.93
CA GLN A 322 10.36 24.08 -1.12
C GLN A 322 9.79 25.27 -1.91
N ASN A 323 9.55 26.39 -1.23
CA ASN A 323 9.20 27.67 -1.86
C ASN A 323 7.97 27.62 -2.78
N GLY A 324 7.00 26.75 -2.46
CA GLY A 324 5.80 26.55 -3.28
C GLY A 324 6.05 25.85 -4.62
N GLN A 325 7.25 25.28 -4.82
CA GLN A 325 7.53 24.45 -5.99
C GLN A 325 6.76 23.14 -5.92
N SER A 326 6.40 22.61 -7.07
CA SER A 326 5.75 21.32 -7.26
C SER A 326 6.18 20.69 -8.58
N ARG A 327 5.78 19.44 -8.81
CA ARG A 327 5.93 18.81 -10.13
C ARG A 327 5.28 19.63 -11.25
N GLU A 328 4.20 20.35 -10.95
CA GLU A 328 3.47 21.16 -11.94
C GLU A 328 4.17 22.48 -12.22
N SER A 329 4.62 23.20 -11.17
CA SER A 329 5.34 24.46 -11.36
C SER A 329 6.67 24.27 -12.09
N LEU A 330 7.33 23.13 -11.84
CA LEU A 330 8.57 22.73 -12.49
C LEU A 330 8.33 22.05 -13.85
N LYS A 331 7.07 21.74 -14.19
CA LYS A 331 6.66 21.06 -15.44
C LYS A 331 7.37 19.71 -15.64
N LEU A 332 7.49 18.93 -14.57
CA LEU A 332 8.14 17.62 -14.62
C LEU A 332 7.27 16.63 -15.40
N ASP A 333 7.80 16.09 -16.49
CA ASP A 333 7.12 15.11 -17.34
C ASP A 333 7.72 13.69 -17.24
N GLY A 334 8.84 13.56 -16.52
CA GLY A 334 9.55 12.30 -16.30
C GLY A 334 10.67 12.05 -17.29
N SER A 335 10.92 12.94 -18.25
CA SER A 335 12.06 12.88 -19.16
C SER A 335 13.37 13.36 -18.54
N GLU A 336 13.29 14.02 -17.39
CA GLU A 336 14.43 14.62 -16.70
C GLU A 336 15.31 13.57 -15.99
N THR A 337 16.54 13.99 -15.67
CA THR A 337 17.40 13.28 -14.71
C THR A 337 17.74 14.18 -13.53
N PHE A 338 17.95 13.57 -12.37
CA PHE A 338 18.10 14.26 -11.09
C PHE A 338 19.45 13.94 -10.44
N ASP A 339 20.19 14.99 -10.09
CA ASP A 339 21.38 14.91 -9.23
C ASP A 339 21.05 15.51 -7.87
N ILE A 340 21.09 14.71 -6.81
CA ILE A 340 20.81 15.12 -5.43
C ILE A 340 22.11 15.07 -4.63
N SER A 341 22.53 16.21 -4.12
CA SER A 341 23.80 16.40 -3.42
C SER A 341 23.61 16.85 -1.97
N GLY A 342 24.64 16.60 -1.15
CA GLY A 342 24.62 16.87 0.30
C GLY A 342 24.28 15.65 1.16
N VAL A 343 24.14 14.46 0.55
CA VAL A 343 23.79 13.21 1.25
C VAL A 343 24.91 12.76 2.20
N THR A 344 26.16 13.14 1.93
CA THR A 344 27.33 12.80 2.75
C THR A 344 27.34 13.48 4.12
N GLU A 345 26.67 14.62 4.27
CA GLU A 345 26.68 15.47 5.47
C GLU A 345 25.30 15.55 6.14
N LEU A 346 24.53 14.46 6.06
CA LEU A 346 23.14 14.41 6.53
C LEU A 346 22.97 14.92 7.97
N LYS A 347 22.09 15.91 8.11
CA LYS A 347 21.57 16.46 9.36
C LYS A 347 20.04 16.47 9.32
N PRO A 348 19.36 16.40 10.47
CA PRO A 348 17.91 16.45 10.51
C PRO A 348 17.38 17.70 9.81
N ARG A 349 16.39 17.52 8.93
CA ARG A 349 15.66 18.60 8.24
C ARG A 349 16.54 19.57 7.43
N MET A 350 17.69 19.12 6.96
CA MET A 350 18.57 19.96 6.14
C MET A 350 17.99 20.22 4.75
N GLU A 351 18.39 21.33 4.15
CA GLU A 351 18.17 21.58 2.72
C GLU A 351 19.23 20.82 1.90
N MET A 352 18.81 20.30 0.76
CA MET A 352 19.65 19.57 -0.18
C MET A 352 19.54 20.19 -1.57
N ASP A 353 20.67 20.22 -2.27
CA ASP A 353 20.74 20.72 -3.64
C ASP A 353 20.33 19.63 -4.62
N CYS A 354 19.37 19.96 -5.48
CA CYS A 354 18.91 19.10 -6.56
C CYS A 354 19.08 19.81 -7.90
N THR A 355 19.86 19.22 -8.81
CA THR A 355 19.95 19.67 -10.20
C THR A 355 19.04 18.79 -11.06
N ILE A 356 18.13 19.44 -11.77
CA ILE A 356 17.21 18.79 -12.71
C ILE A 356 17.76 19.06 -14.11
N HIS A 357 18.17 18.01 -14.80
CA HIS A 357 18.62 18.09 -16.19
C HIS A 357 17.45 17.77 -17.12
N ARG A 358 17.11 18.71 -17.98
CA ARG A 358 15.99 18.60 -18.93
C ARG A 358 16.43 17.88 -20.21
N ALA A 359 15.47 17.31 -20.93
CA ALA A 359 15.74 16.63 -22.19
C ALA A 359 16.25 17.56 -23.31
N ASP A 360 15.99 18.87 -23.22
CA ASP A 360 16.49 19.88 -24.15
C ASP A 360 17.95 20.33 -23.86
N GLY A 361 18.57 19.76 -22.83
CA GLY A 361 19.93 20.07 -22.39
C GLY A 361 20.03 21.25 -21.41
N SER A 362 18.92 21.93 -21.10
CA SER A 362 18.89 22.92 -20.03
C SER A 362 18.91 22.24 -18.65
N SER A 363 19.33 22.99 -17.63
CA SER A 363 19.33 22.53 -16.25
C SER A 363 18.82 23.61 -15.32
N GLU A 364 18.10 23.22 -14.28
CA GLU A 364 17.73 24.11 -13.19
C GLU A 364 18.17 23.52 -11.85
N GLN A 365 18.53 24.38 -10.91
CA GLN A 365 18.86 23.99 -9.54
C GLN A 365 17.73 24.41 -8.61
N ILE A 366 17.33 23.48 -7.75
CA ILE A 366 16.32 23.71 -6.71
C ILE A 366 16.83 23.23 -5.35
N LYS A 367 16.20 23.76 -4.30
CA LYS A 367 16.39 23.27 -2.92
C LYS A 367 15.26 22.31 -2.57
N LEU A 368 15.63 21.17 -1.99
CA LEU A 368 14.71 20.19 -1.43
C LEU A 368 14.91 20.10 0.07
N LEU A 369 13.81 20.06 0.83
CA LEU A 369 13.85 19.78 2.25
C LEU A 369 14.01 18.26 2.46
N CYS A 370 15.11 17.84 3.08
CA CYS A 370 15.29 16.47 3.53
C CYS A 370 14.38 16.18 4.73
N ARG A 371 13.51 15.19 4.62
CA ARG A 371 12.55 14.80 5.67
C ARG A 371 13.04 13.64 6.52
N ILE A 372 14.35 13.58 6.75
CA ILE A 372 14.95 12.88 7.89
C ILE A 372 14.81 13.84 9.07
N ASP A 373 13.93 13.51 10.02
CA ASP A 373 13.43 14.49 11.00
C ASP A 373 14.19 14.43 12.33
N THR A 374 14.93 13.36 12.62
CA THR A 374 15.65 13.15 13.90
C THR A 374 17.09 12.66 13.69
N LEU A 375 17.91 12.73 14.75
CA LEU A 375 19.28 12.17 14.73
C LEU A 375 19.28 10.65 14.57
N ASP A 376 18.40 9.93 15.26
CA ASP A 376 18.28 8.47 15.12
C ASP A 376 17.96 8.08 13.67
N GLU A 377 17.12 8.85 13.00
CA GLU A 377 16.79 8.64 11.59
C GLU A 377 17.97 8.89 10.64
N VAL A 378 18.86 9.84 10.98
CA VAL A 378 20.14 10.01 10.28
C VAL A 378 20.99 8.74 10.44
N ASP A 379 21.07 8.19 11.65
CA ASP A 379 21.85 6.99 11.92
C ASP A 379 21.27 5.76 11.20
N TYR A 380 19.94 5.61 11.15
CA TYR A 380 19.29 4.57 10.35
C TYR A 380 19.69 4.69 8.88
N TYR A 381 19.57 5.89 8.29
CA TYR A 381 19.90 6.10 6.89
C TYR A 381 21.38 5.83 6.59
N LYS A 382 22.29 6.31 7.44
CA LYS A 382 23.74 6.06 7.30
C LYS A 382 24.10 4.57 7.40
N ASN A 383 23.28 3.77 8.06
CA ASN A 383 23.44 2.33 8.13
C ASN A 383 22.84 1.58 6.93
N GLY A 384 22.19 2.27 6.00
CA GLY A 384 21.43 1.67 4.89
C GLY A 384 20.01 1.26 5.27
N GLY A 385 19.56 1.59 6.49
CA GLY A 385 18.24 1.27 7.02
C GLY A 385 18.27 0.89 8.50
N ILE A 386 17.09 0.87 9.13
CA ILE A 386 16.90 0.51 10.54
C ILE A 386 17.24 -0.96 10.81
N LEU A 387 16.99 -1.86 9.85
CA LEU A 387 17.27 -3.28 9.99
C LEU A 387 18.78 -3.53 10.13
N GLN A 388 19.57 -2.87 9.27
CA GLN A 388 21.02 -2.95 9.26
C GLN A 388 21.62 -2.28 10.51
N TYR A 389 21.08 -1.13 10.92
CA TYR A 389 21.46 -0.46 12.17
C TYR A 389 21.29 -1.37 13.39
N VAL A 390 20.10 -1.97 13.54
CA VAL A 390 19.81 -2.87 14.67
C VAL A 390 20.73 -4.08 14.65
N LEU A 391 20.93 -4.72 13.49
CA LEU A 391 21.80 -5.89 13.39
C LEU A 391 23.26 -5.57 13.76
N ARG A 392 23.81 -4.44 13.28
CA ARG A 392 25.17 -4.01 13.67
C ARG A 392 25.29 -3.74 15.15
N ASN A 393 24.28 -3.14 15.77
CA ASN A 393 24.29 -2.89 17.20
C ASN A 393 24.23 -4.18 18.01
N MET A 394 23.43 -5.16 17.57
CA MET A 394 23.41 -6.50 18.18
C MET A 394 24.77 -7.19 18.08
N MET A 395 25.45 -7.08 16.93
CA MET A 395 26.80 -7.62 16.72
C MET A 395 27.88 -6.94 17.57
N LYS A 396 27.67 -5.68 17.99
CA LYS A 396 28.59 -4.95 18.87
C LYS A 396 28.33 -5.21 20.36
N ALA A 397 27.12 -5.66 20.71
CA ALA A 397 26.70 -5.88 22.08
C ALA A 397 26.96 -7.33 22.57
N GLY A 398 27.09 -8.29 21.66
CA GLY A 398 27.57 -9.64 21.93
C GLY A 398 29.07 -9.73 21.71
#